data_AF-A0A7C2RHM2-F1
#
_entry.id   AF-A0A7C2RHM2-F1
#
_cell.length_a   1.000
_cell.length_b   1.000
_cell.length_c   1.000
_cell.angle_alpha   90.00
_cell.angle_beta   90.00
_cell.angle_gamma   90.00
#
_symmetry.space_group_name_H-M   'P 1'
#
loop_
_entity.id
_entity.type
_entity.pdbx_description
1 polymer ?
#
loop_
_entity_poly.entity_id
_entity_poly.type
_entity_poly.pdbx_seq_one_letter_code
_entity_poly.pdbx_strand_id
1 'polypeptide(L)'
;MTLKIENRTTVRLNVQKLTAHIHSVLETIPREHLRGVSKLVLVDYVTDSRLDPQTRRELPGLYHPRMPGSPHAWLEIALKPLTPEGSLWKRLSARLALKANVTATLLSLIAQHYYLTLSHGVRKGQYEQAIRSYVDRQLSIYARTRKGWRARLIRPFLPWLEKLARWLQQKYHQQARQRRA
;
A
#
# COMPACT_ATOMS: atom_id res chain seq x y z
N MET A 1 -0.87 16.39 12.73
CA MET A 1 -1.15 16.77 11.34
C MET A 1 -1.98 15.68 10.70
N THR A 2 -3.15 16.03 10.18
CA THR A 2 -4.01 15.09 9.46
C THR A 2 -3.66 15.21 7.98
N LEU A 3 -3.07 14.16 7.41
CA LEU A 3 -2.73 14.11 5.98
C LEU A 3 -4.03 14.26 5.16
N LYS A 4 -4.04 15.20 4.20
CA LYS A 4 -5.23 15.49 3.39
C LYS A 4 -5.47 14.36 2.39
N ILE A 5 -6.67 13.79 2.37
CA ILE A 5 -7.04 12.74 1.41
C ILE A 5 -7.95 13.36 0.33
N GLU A 6 -7.49 13.37 -0.91
CA GLU A 6 -8.24 13.85 -2.08
C GLU A 6 -8.75 12.65 -2.88
N ASN A 7 -10.05 12.60 -3.18
CA ASN A 7 -10.62 11.56 -4.04
C ASN A 7 -10.82 12.09 -5.46
N ARG A 8 -10.15 11.49 -6.44
CA ARG A 8 -10.30 11.75 -7.88
C ARG A 8 -10.70 10.49 -8.64
N THR A 9 -11.20 9.47 -7.94
CA THR A 9 -11.56 8.18 -8.53
C THR A 9 -12.98 8.24 -9.09
N THR A 10 -13.23 7.54 -10.20
CA THR A 10 -14.59 7.30 -10.69
C THR A 10 -15.11 5.91 -10.30
N VAL A 11 -14.29 5.11 -9.59
CA VAL A 11 -14.70 3.77 -9.16
C VAL A 11 -15.85 3.86 -8.15
N ARG A 12 -16.92 3.11 -8.41
CA ARG A 12 -18.09 2.97 -7.51
C ARG A 12 -17.72 2.15 -6.26
N LEU A 13 -16.99 2.77 -5.34
CA LEU A 13 -16.63 2.22 -4.03
C LEU A 13 -17.20 3.08 -2.91
N ASN A 14 -17.34 2.51 -1.72
CA ASN A 14 -17.70 3.31 -0.55
C ASN A 14 -16.46 4.10 -0.10
N VAL A 15 -16.30 5.30 -0.67
CA VAL A 15 -15.16 6.19 -0.45
C VAL A 15 -15.02 6.55 1.02
N GLN A 16 -16.12 6.84 1.72
CA GLN A 16 -16.10 7.18 3.14
C GLN A 16 -15.46 6.08 3.99
N LYS A 17 -15.87 4.81 3.77
CA LYS A 17 -15.27 3.65 4.47
C LYS A 17 -13.81 3.43 4.11
N LEU A 18 -13.42 3.75 2.86
CA LEU A 18 -12.03 3.64 2.43
C LEU A 18 -11.17 4.72 3.08
N THR A 19 -11.62 5.97 3.07
CA THR A 19 -10.95 7.10 3.73
C THR A 19 -10.80 6.86 5.23
N ALA A 20 -11.85 6.39 5.91
CA ALA A 20 -11.78 6.01 7.32
C ALA A 20 -10.78 4.87 7.57
N HIS A 21 -10.71 3.89 6.67
CA HIS A 21 -9.71 2.82 6.74
C HIS A 21 -8.29 3.36 6.57
N ILE A 22 -8.05 4.27 5.61
CA ILE A 22 -6.75 4.91 5.42
C ILE A 22 -6.36 5.69 6.68
N HIS A 23 -7.26 6.47 7.27
CA HIS A 23 -6.98 7.15 8.55
C HIS A 23 -6.59 6.15 9.66
N SER A 24 -7.30 5.03 9.79
CA SER A 24 -6.96 4.00 10.78
C SER A 24 -5.55 3.40 10.57
N VAL A 25 -5.08 3.33 9.32
CA VAL A 25 -3.71 2.89 9.02
C VAL A 25 -2.72 4.00 9.38
N LEU A 26 -2.99 5.25 9.01
CA LEU A 26 -2.12 6.39 9.31
C LEU A 26 -1.94 6.61 10.81
N GLU A 27 -2.94 6.31 11.63
CA GLU A 27 -2.84 6.36 13.11
C GLU A 27 -1.80 5.40 13.69
N THR A 28 -1.46 4.32 12.98
CA THR A 28 -0.44 3.36 13.44
C THR A 28 0.98 3.77 13.10
N ILE A 29 1.15 4.84 12.31
CA ILE A 29 2.44 5.26 11.77
C ILE A 29 2.98 6.44 12.58
N PRO A 30 4.28 6.45 12.93
CA PRO A 30 4.92 7.61 13.56
C PRO A 30 4.74 8.87 12.72
N ARG A 31 4.40 9.99 13.37
CA ARG A 31 4.08 11.26 12.67
C ARG A 31 5.29 11.80 11.91
N GLU A 32 6.48 11.49 12.39
CA GLU A 32 7.77 11.86 11.84
C GLU A 32 7.94 11.28 10.43
N HIS A 33 7.43 10.06 10.19
CA HIS A 33 7.53 9.39 8.90
C HIS A 33 6.62 9.99 7.82
N LEU A 34 5.69 10.85 8.22
CA LEU A 34 4.78 11.58 7.32
C LEU A 34 5.23 13.04 7.12
N ARG A 35 6.32 13.46 7.76
CA ARG A 35 6.78 14.85 7.74
C ARG A 35 7.15 15.28 6.32
N GLY A 36 6.43 16.26 5.80
CA GLY A 36 6.67 16.80 4.46
C GLY A 36 5.76 16.19 3.37
N VAL A 37 4.92 15.21 3.73
CA VAL A 37 3.84 14.74 2.86
C VAL A 37 2.61 15.64 3.04
N SER A 38 2.16 16.24 1.94
CA SER A 38 1.01 17.15 1.94
C SER A 38 -0.33 16.42 1.84
N LYS A 39 -0.42 15.46 0.91
CA LYS A 39 -1.68 14.81 0.56
C LYS A 39 -1.51 13.40 0.00
N LEU A 40 -2.59 12.65 0.09
CA LEU A 40 -2.82 11.36 -0.55
C LEU A 40 -3.96 11.53 -1.55
N VAL A 41 -3.71 11.22 -2.81
CA VAL A 41 -4.68 11.32 -3.89
C VAL A 41 -5.09 9.91 -4.30
N LEU A 42 -6.39 9.63 -4.23
CA LEU A 42 -6.96 8.42 -4.78
C LEU A 42 -7.31 8.68 -6.24
N VAL A 43 -6.83 7.83 -7.14
CA VAL A 43 -7.04 7.93 -8.59
C VAL A 43 -7.47 6.57 -9.14
N ASP A 44 -7.99 6.53 -10.36
CA ASP A 44 -8.30 5.26 -11.02
C ASP A 44 -7.02 4.54 -11.47
N TYR A 45 -6.14 5.29 -12.13
CA TYR A 45 -4.81 4.88 -12.60
C TYR A 45 -3.81 5.98 -12.28
N VAL A 46 -2.52 5.62 -12.21
CA VAL A 46 -1.44 6.60 -11.96
C VAL A 46 -1.41 7.64 -13.08
N THR A 47 -1.38 8.92 -12.70
CA THR A 47 -1.54 10.04 -13.63
C THR A 47 -0.23 10.60 -14.20
N ASP A 48 0.92 10.22 -13.65
CA ASP A 48 2.24 10.75 -14.05
C ASP A 48 2.57 10.49 -15.53
N SER A 49 2.74 11.57 -16.30
CA SER A 49 3.03 11.52 -17.75
C SER A 49 4.42 10.97 -18.08
N ARG A 50 5.33 10.89 -17.11
CA ARG A 50 6.69 10.34 -17.30
C ARG A 50 6.71 8.82 -17.43
N LEU A 51 5.62 8.16 -17.05
CA LEU A 51 5.46 6.72 -17.11
C LEU A 51 4.75 6.30 -18.39
N ASP A 52 5.20 5.17 -18.95
CA ASP A 52 4.53 4.52 -20.07
C ASP A 52 3.05 4.22 -19.73
N PRO A 53 2.10 4.37 -20.69
CA PRO A 53 0.68 4.10 -20.45
C PRO A 53 0.37 2.73 -19.87
N GLN A 54 1.12 1.68 -20.23
CA GLN A 54 0.91 0.34 -19.71
C GLN A 54 1.34 0.26 -18.24
N THR A 55 2.51 0.80 -17.91
CA THR A 55 2.99 0.85 -16.53
C THR A 55 2.03 1.63 -15.62
N ARG A 56 1.46 2.74 -16.10
CA ARG A 56 0.43 3.50 -15.36
C ARG A 56 -0.82 2.71 -15.01
N ARG A 57 -1.19 1.72 -15.85
CA ARG A 57 -2.35 0.85 -15.64
C ARG A 57 -2.07 -0.30 -14.67
N GLU A 58 -0.81 -0.68 -14.50
CA GLU A 58 -0.41 -1.81 -13.66
C GLU A 58 0.03 -1.37 -12.25
N LEU A 59 0.55 -0.15 -12.10
CA LEU A 59 1.07 0.33 -10.83
C LEU A 59 -0.04 0.63 -9.81
N PRO A 60 0.03 0.06 -8.59
CA PRO A 60 -0.98 0.27 -7.55
C PRO A 60 -0.86 1.65 -6.86
N GLY A 61 0.26 2.33 -6.99
CA GLY A 61 0.49 3.65 -6.43
C GLY A 61 1.83 4.23 -6.82
N LEU A 62 1.98 5.53 -6.65
CA LEU A 62 3.19 6.27 -7.00
C LEU A 62 3.55 7.29 -5.91
N TYR A 63 4.83 7.34 -5.55
CA TYR A 63 5.38 8.35 -4.66
C TYR A 63 5.89 9.53 -5.50
N HIS A 64 5.38 10.73 -5.19
CA HIS A 64 5.82 11.96 -5.82
C HIS A 64 6.70 12.75 -4.85
N PRO A 65 8.05 12.73 -5.04
CA PRO A 65 8.94 13.54 -4.22
C PRO A 65 8.70 15.04 -4.47
N ARG A 66 9.29 15.89 -3.61
CA ARG A 66 9.28 17.33 -3.81
C ARG A 66 9.96 17.68 -5.13
N MET A 67 9.26 18.37 -6.03
CA MET A 67 9.77 18.79 -7.33
C MET A 67 9.61 20.31 -7.51
N PRO A 68 10.38 20.95 -8.42
CA PRO A 68 10.08 22.32 -8.85
C PRO A 68 8.63 22.41 -9.34
N GLY A 69 7.81 23.26 -8.70
CA GLY A 69 6.37 23.39 -8.96
C GLY A 69 5.44 22.64 -7.99
N SER A 70 5.94 21.71 -7.17
CA SER A 70 5.21 21.08 -6.06
C SER A 70 5.99 21.22 -4.75
N PRO A 71 5.62 22.16 -3.86
CA PRO A 71 6.43 22.49 -2.68
C PRO A 71 6.56 21.34 -1.67
N HIS A 72 5.65 20.37 -1.73
CA HIS A 72 5.58 19.23 -0.82
C HIS A 72 5.47 17.91 -1.57
N ALA A 73 5.98 16.84 -0.94
CA ALA A 73 5.76 15.49 -1.44
C ALA A 73 4.28 15.12 -1.32
N TRP A 74 3.82 14.23 -2.19
CA TRP A 74 2.46 13.71 -2.15
C TRP A 74 2.42 12.26 -2.65
N LEU A 75 1.34 11.57 -2.28
CA LEU A 75 1.18 10.15 -2.54
C LEU A 75 -0.01 9.93 -3.47
N GLU A 76 0.11 8.98 -4.39
CA GLU A 76 -0.95 8.59 -5.31
C GLU A 76 -1.26 7.09 -5.13
N ILE A 77 -2.54 6.73 -4.96
CA ILE A 77 -2.98 5.32 -4.94
C ILE A 77 -4.00 5.11 -6.04
N ALA A 78 -3.69 4.17 -6.93
CA ALA A 78 -4.56 3.76 -8.02
C ALA A 78 -5.51 2.65 -7.57
N LEU A 79 -6.82 2.87 -7.68
CA LEU A 79 -7.81 1.91 -7.20
C LEU A 79 -8.10 0.78 -8.19
N LYS A 80 -8.09 1.05 -9.51
CA LYS A 80 -8.42 0.01 -10.50
C LYS A 80 -7.42 -1.15 -10.53
N PRO A 81 -6.09 -0.94 -10.45
CA PRO A 81 -5.14 -2.05 -10.33
C PRO A 81 -5.35 -2.89 -9.07
N LEU A 82 -5.90 -2.28 -8.01
CA LEU A 82 -6.20 -2.94 -6.74
C LEU A 82 -7.56 -3.64 -6.71
N THR A 83 -8.45 -3.33 -7.65
CA THR A 83 -9.75 -3.98 -7.84
C THR A 83 -9.83 -4.61 -9.22
N PRO A 84 -9.23 -5.80 -9.44
CA PRO A 84 -9.30 -6.45 -10.74
C PRO A 84 -10.76 -6.70 -11.15
N GLU A 85 -11.07 -6.29 -12.38
CA GLU A 85 -12.36 -6.51 -12.99
C GLU A 85 -12.47 -7.96 -13.52
N GLY A 86 -13.65 -8.56 -13.44
CA GLY A 86 -13.86 -9.95 -13.87
C GLY A 86 -15.12 -10.59 -13.29
N SER A 87 -15.17 -11.93 -13.29
CA SER A 87 -16.25 -12.74 -12.73
C SER A 87 -16.64 -12.31 -11.32
N LEU A 88 -17.91 -12.52 -10.93
CA LEU A 88 -18.48 -12.13 -9.63
C LEU A 88 -17.59 -12.56 -8.45
N TRP A 89 -16.98 -13.76 -8.52
CA TRP A 89 -16.04 -14.27 -7.52
C TRP A 89 -14.74 -13.47 -7.45
N LYS A 90 -14.16 -13.10 -8.61
CA LYS A 90 -12.96 -12.24 -8.67
C LYS A 90 -13.27 -10.85 -8.12
N ARG A 91 -14.46 -10.31 -8.41
CA ARG A 91 -14.89 -9.02 -7.88
C ARG A 91 -15.10 -9.07 -6.36
N LEU A 92 -15.67 -10.15 -5.84
CA LEU A 92 -15.86 -10.32 -4.40
C LEU A 92 -14.52 -10.47 -3.67
N SER A 93 -13.62 -11.33 -4.16
CA SER A 93 -12.29 -11.50 -3.57
C SER A 93 -11.48 -10.22 -3.64
N ALA A 94 -11.54 -9.49 -4.76
CA ALA A 94 -10.92 -8.17 -4.91
C ALA A 94 -11.44 -7.17 -3.87
N ARG A 95 -12.76 -7.12 -3.62
CA ARG A 95 -13.33 -6.22 -2.60
C ARG A 95 -12.90 -6.59 -1.19
N LEU A 96 -12.73 -7.87 -0.90
CA LEU A 96 -12.21 -8.36 0.38
C LEU A 96 -10.73 -8.03 0.56
N ALA A 97 -9.93 -8.15 -0.50
CA ALA A 97 -8.51 -7.86 -0.52
C ALA A 97 -8.19 -6.37 -0.61
N LEU A 98 -9.12 -5.54 -1.11
CA LEU A 98 -8.89 -4.12 -1.40
C LEU A 98 -8.29 -3.37 -0.21
N LYS A 99 -8.85 -3.57 1.00
CA LYS A 99 -8.34 -2.92 2.21
C LYS A 99 -6.91 -3.32 2.53
N ALA A 100 -6.58 -4.60 2.37
CA ALA A 100 -5.23 -5.11 2.63
C ALA A 100 -4.24 -4.56 1.59
N ASN A 101 -4.63 -4.56 0.31
CA ASN A 101 -3.80 -4.03 -0.77
C ASN A 101 -3.57 -2.52 -0.62
N VAL A 102 -4.62 -1.75 -0.31
CA VAL A 102 -4.50 -0.31 -0.05
C VAL A 102 -3.59 -0.05 1.16
N THR A 103 -3.72 -0.83 2.23
CA THR A 103 -2.81 -0.72 3.38
C THR A 103 -1.36 -1.00 2.97
N ALA A 104 -1.09 -2.08 2.24
CA ALA A 104 0.26 -2.43 1.80
C ALA A 104 0.85 -1.36 0.87
N THR A 105 0.07 -0.86 -0.09
CA THR A 105 0.49 0.21 -1.00
C THR A 105 0.77 1.49 -0.23
N LEU A 106 -0.13 1.91 0.66
CA LEU A 106 0.04 3.10 1.48
C LEU A 106 1.32 3.03 2.34
N LEU A 107 1.54 1.90 3.02
CA LEU A 107 2.74 1.68 3.84
C LEU A 107 4.01 1.69 2.99
N SER A 108 3.96 1.11 1.78
CA SER A 108 5.09 1.13 0.84
C SER A 108 5.42 2.56 0.39
N LEU A 109 4.41 3.37 0.06
CA LEU A 109 4.60 4.77 -0.34
C LEU A 109 5.17 5.62 0.79
N ILE A 110 4.71 5.40 2.03
CA ILE A 110 5.25 6.09 3.21
C ILE A 110 6.68 5.64 3.49
N ALA A 111 6.98 4.35 3.35
CA ALA A 111 8.34 3.84 3.50
C ALA A 111 9.29 4.45 2.47
N GLN A 112 8.86 4.55 1.21
CA GLN A 112 9.61 5.23 0.15
C GLN A 112 9.87 6.68 0.54
N HIS A 113 8.85 7.43 0.97
CA HIS A 113 9.02 8.80 1.43
C HIS A 113 10.03 8.90 2.58
N TYR A 114 9.87 8.07 3.62
CA TYR A 114 10.73 8.06 4.79
C TYR A 114 12.19 7.75 4.43
N TYR A 115 12.45 6.67 3.69
CA TYR A 115 13.82 6.27 3.37
C TYR A 115 14.49 7.16 2.32
N LEU A 116 13.74 7.72 1.37
CA LEU A 116 14.31 8.58 0.34
C LEU A 116 14.51 10.04 0.81
N THR A 117 13.79 10.47 1.84
CA THR A 117 13.74 11.89 2.24
C THR A 117 14.22 12.16 3.65
N LEU A 118 13.95 11.28 4.61
CA LEU A 118 14.11 11.55 6.04
C LEU A 118 15.20 10.68 6.68
N SER A 119 15.28 9.40 6.31
CA SER A 119 16.24 8.46 6.85
C SER A 119 17.63 8.75 6.31
N HIS A 120 18.60 8.85 7.21
CA HIS A 120 20.02 8.91 6.87
C HIS A 120 20.64 7.54 7.17
N GLY A 121 21.57 7.07 6.33
CA GLY A 121 22.32 5.83 6.58
C GLY A 121 21.93 4.58 5.77
N VAL A 122 20.89 4.65 4.93
CA VAL A 122 20.57 3.54 4.00
C VAL A 122 21.25 3.78 2.65
N ARG A 123 22.03 2.80 2.19
CA ARG A 123 22.70 2.88 0.87
C ARG A 123 21.71 2.63 -0.26
N LYS A 124 22.00 3.14 -1.47
CA LYS A 124 21.11 3.01 -2.65
C LYS A 124 20.68 1.57 -2.97
N GLY A 125 21.57 0.59 -2.78
CA GLY A 125 21.24 -0.84 -3.01
C GLY A 125 20.40 -1.49 -1.90
N GLN A 126 20.20 -0.83 -0.76
CA GLN A 126 19.51 -1.38 0.41
C GLN A 126 18.08 -0.86 0.57
N TYR A 127 17.65 0.11 -0.25
CA TYR A 127 16.33 0.73 -0.13
C TYR A 127 15.20 -0.27 -0.25
N GLU A 128 15.27 -1.19 -1.21
CA GLU A 128 14.19 -2.16 -1.42
C GLU A 128 14.00 -3.06 -0.19
N GLN A 129 15.11 -3.55 0.38
CA GLN A 129 15.05 -4.36 1.59
C GLN A 129 14.54 -3.55 2.78
N ALA A 130 15.02 -2.32 2.97
CA ALA A 130 14.60 -1.44 4.05
C ALA A 130 13.10 -1.12 3.97
N ILE A 131 12.60 -0.80 2.77
CA ILE A 131 11.18 -0.55 2.48
C ILE A 131 10.34 -1.79 2.80
N ARG A 132 10.76 -2.98 2.32
CA ARG A 132 10.04 -4.24 2.60
C ARG A 132 9.97 -4.53 4.10
N SER A 133 11.10 -4.47 4.80
CA SER A 133 11.15 -4.69 6.25
C SER A 133 10.30 -3.68 7.03
N TYR A 134 10.24 -2.43 6.58
CA TYR A 134 9.36 -1.42 7.16
C TYR A 134 7.88 -1.77 6.96
N VAL A 135 7.50 -2.15 5.74
CA VAL A 135 6.11 -2.53 5.43
C VAL A 135 5.69 -3.73 6.26
N ASP A 136 6.52 -4.77 6.34
CA ASP A 136 6.24 -5.97 7.15
C ASP A 136 6.04 -5.62 8.63
N ARG A 137 6.93 -4.77 9.18
CA ARG A 137 6.81 -4.29 10.56
C ARG A 137 5.51 -3.54 10.78
N GLN A 138 5.17 -2.58 9.92
CA GLN A 138 3.96 -1.77 10.08
C GLN A 138 2.68 -2.57 9.85
N LEU A 139 2.68 -3.53 8.93
CA LEU A 139 1.56 -4.47 8.76
C LEU A 139 1.35 -5.31 10.02
N SER A 140 2.43 -5.77 10.66
CA SER A 140 2.33 -6.52 11.91
C SER A 140 1.75 -5.68 13.06
N ILE A 141 2.16 -4.41 13.17
CA ILE A 141 1.63 -3.46 14.15
C ILE A 141 0.15 -3.19 13.87
N TYR A 142 -0.18 -2.88 12.62
CA TYR A 142 -1.57 -2.64 12.20
C TYR A 142 -2.48 -3.84 12.48
N ALA A 143 -2.00 -5.05 12.19
CA ALA A 143 -2.74 -6.29 12.48
C ALA A 143 -2.98 -6.49 13.99
N ARG A 144 -2.01 -6.14 14.85
CA ARG A 144 -2.13 -6.23 16.31
C ARG A 144 -3.09 -5.18 16.87
N THR A 145 -3.04 -3.96 16.36
CA THR A 145 -3.89 -2.83 16.78
C THR A 145 -5.35 -3.03 16.39
N ARG A 146 -5.64 -3.92 15.42
CA ARG A 146 -7.00 -4.22 15.00
C ARG A 146 -7.82 -4.83 16.15
N LYS A 147 -8.77 -4.05 16.65
CA LYS A 147 -9.76 -4.48 17.66
C LYS A 147 -11.01 -5.00 16.94
N GLY A 148 -11.49 -6.17 17.33
CA GLY A 148 -12.73 -6.75 16.80
C GLY A 148 -12.85 -8.24 17.06
N TRP A 149 -14.09 -8.75 17.11
CA TRP A 149 -14.37 -10.17 17.36
C TRP A 149 -13.62 -11.09 16.37
N ARG A 150 -13.59 -10.70 15.09
CA ARG A 150 -12.86 -11.45 14.04
C ARG A 150 -11.35 -11.48 14.29
N ALA A 151 -10.76 -10.39 14.77
CA ALA A 151 -9.34 -10.35 15.11
C ALA A 151 -9.05 -11.25 16.34
N ARG A 152 -9.95 -11.27 17.32
CA ARG A 152 -9.85 -12.13 18.50
C ARG A 152 -9.89 -13.62 18.14
N LEU A 153 -10.74 -14.01 17.18
CA LEU A 153 -10.81 -15.38 16.66
C LEU A 153 -9.56 -15.80 15.89
N ILE A 154 -8.98 -14.89 15.10
CA ILE A 154 -7.85 -15.21 14.20
C ILE A 154 -6.50 -15.18 14.94
N ARG A 155 -6.35 -14.36 15.98
CA ARG A 155 -5.13 -14.21 16.77
C ARG A 155 -4.44 -15.52 17.17
N PRO A 156 -5.11 -16.53 17.75
CA PRO A 156 -4.44 -17.79 18.13
C PRO A 156 -3.88 -18.56 16.94
N PHE A 157 -4.44 -18.38 15.74
CA PHE A 157 -4.03 -19.08 14.52
C PHE A 157 -3.02 -18.32 13.66
N LEU A 158 -2.67 -17.08 14.03
CA LEU A 158 -1.65 -16.28 13.34
C LEU A 158 -0.34 -17.04 13.02
N PRO A 159 0.30 -17.77 13.96
CA PRO A 159 1.58 -18.42 13.66
C PRO A 159 1.47 -19.48 12.56
N TRP A 160 0.31 -20.16 12.46
CA TRP A 160 0.06 -21.13 11.40
C TRP A 160 -0.24 -20.46 10.06
N LEU A 161 -1.06 -19.39 10.07
CA LEU A 161 -1.35 -18.59 8.88
C LEU A 161 -0.08 -17.96 8.30
N GLU A 162 0.85 -17.51 9.13
CA GLU A 162 2.14 -16.98 8.68
C GLU A 162 3.01 -18.05 8.00
N LYS A 163 3.00 -19.29 8.51
CA LYS A 163 3.70 -20.42 7.86
C LYS A 163 3.10 -20.71 6.49
N LEU A 164 1.77 -20.75 6.40
CA LEU A 164 1.07 -20.93 5.12
C LEU A 164 1.34 -19.79 4.14
N ALA A 165 1.33 -18.54 4.61
CA ALA A 165 1.62 -17.38 3.77
C ALA A 165 3.02 -17.45 3.18
N ARG A 166 4.02 -17.79 4.00
CA ARG A 166 5.42 -17.98 3.54
C ARG A 166 5.52 -19.10 2.51
N TRP A 167 4.85 -20.22 2.74
CA TRP A 167 4.83 -21.33 1.80
C TRP A 167 4.16 -20.98 0.47
N LEU A 168 3.01 -20.29 0.50
CA LEU A 168 2.32 -19.80 -0.70
C LEU A 168 3.18 -18.82 -1.49
N GLN A 169 3.88 -17.92 -0.79
CA GLN A 169 4.78 -16.96 -1.42
C GLN A 169 5.97 -17.65 -2.09
N GLN A 170 6.55 -18.67 -1.45
CA GLN A 170 7.60 -19.49 -2.08
C GLN A 170 7.10 -20.15 -3.37
N LYS A 171 5.91 -20.77 -3.34
CA LYS A 171 5.29 -21.37 -4.54
C LYS A 171 5.05 -20.36 -5.65
N TYR A 172 4.55 -19.17 -5.31
CA TYR A 172 4.31 -18.12 -6.29
C TYR A 172 5.62 -17.65 -6.93
N HIS A 173 6.68 -17.45 -6.14
CA HIS A 173 8.00 -17.09 -6.68
C HIS A 173 8.59 -18.19 -7.58
N GLN A 174 8.39 -19.46 -7.25
CA GLN A 174 8.80 -20.58 -8.10
C GLN A 174 8.06 -20.56 -9.44
N GLN A 175 6.73 -20.39 -9.44
CA GLN A 175 5.94 -20.28 -10.67
C GLN A 175 6.32 -19.05 -11.50
N ALA A 176 6.59 -17.91 -10.86
CA ALA A 176 7.01 -16.70 -11.56
C ALA A 176 8.39 -16.87 -12.22
N ARG A 177 9.31 -17.61 -11.59
CA ARG A 177 10.60 -17.98 -12.20
C ARG A 177 10.41 -18.92 -13.40
N GLN A 178 9.55 -19.93 -13.27
CA GLN A 178 9.22 -20.85 -14.37
C GLN A 178 8.56 -20.16 -15.57
N ARG A 179 7.79 -19.09 -15.37
CA ARG A 179 7.20 -18.30 -16.46
C ARG A 179 8.17 -17.35 -17.16
N ARG A 180 9.32 -17.09 -16.55
CA ARG A 180 10.37 -16.20 -17.08
C ARG A 180 11.54 -16.95 -17.70
N ALA A 181 11.64 -18.26 -17.46
CA ALA A 181 12.57 -19.19 -18.10
C ALA A 181 11.90 -19.76 -19.35
#